data_AF-A0A847HAS7-F1
#
_entry.id   AF-A0A847HAS7-F1
#
_cell.length_a   1.000
_cell.length_b   1.000
_cell.length_c   1.000
_cell.angle_alpha   90.00
_cell.angle_beta   90.00
_cell.angle_gamma   90.00
#
_symmetry.space_group_name_H-M   'P 1'
#
loop_
_entity.id
_entity.type
_entity.pdbx_description
1 polymer ?
#
loop_
_entity_poly.entity_id
_entity_poly.type
_entity_poly.pdbx_seq_one_letter_code
_entity_poly.pdbx_strand_id
1 'polypeptide(L)'
;MPTRIKVAVNGYGVIGKRVADAVRAQEDMELLGVSDVTTDYRVATAITQGIPVYASTEEAHQEMSAAGYPIAGKLPDLLDNADVVVDCTPSTIGAGNLDLYRTHGVKSVFQGGEKHSLTGHSFVAHANYSSTLGRDTTRVVSCNTTGTVRTLTALKNAGL
;
A
#
# COMPACT_ATOMS: atom_id res chain seq x y z
N MET A 1 -25.77 1.15 -2.67
CA MET A 1 -24.73 0.58 -1.77
C MET A 1 -23.80 1.72 -1.39
N PRO A 2 -23.26 1.79 -0.17
CA PRO A 2 -22.26 2.79 0.16
C PRO A 2 -21.08 2.66 -0.83
N THR A 3 -20.53 3.79 -1.25
CA THR A 3 -19.38 3.84 -2.17
C THR A 3 -18.20 3.16 -1.48
N ARG A 4 -17.71 2.03 -2.02
CA ARG A 4 -16.53 1.33 -1.49
C ARG A 4 -15.28 2.18 -1.76
N ILE A 5 -14.34 2.19 -0.81
CA ILE A 5 -13.05 2.84 -0.98
C ILE A 5 -12.21 2.02 -1.95
N LYS A 6 -11.78 2.65 -3.04
CA LYS A 6 -10.95 2.02 -4.07
C LYS A 6 -9.48 2.06 -3.65
N VAL A 7 -8.90 0.88 -3.49
CA VAL A 7 -7.53 0.71 -2.96
C VAL A 7 -6.62 0.17 -4.05
N ALA A 8 -5.49 0.84 -4.23
CA ALA A 8 -4.34 0.34 -4.97
C ALA A 8 -3.25 -0.15 -4.00
N VAL A 9 -2.48 -1.18 -4.39
CA VAL A 9 -1.32 -1.62 -3.62
C VAL A 9 -0.07 -1.56 -4.51
N ASN A 10 0.91 -0.73 -4.17
CA ASN A 10 2.17 -0.64 -4.90
C ASN A 10 3.25 -1.47 -4.20
N GLY A 11 3.76 -2.49 -4.88
CA GLY A 11 4.72 -3.48 -4.38
C GLY A 11 4.04 -4.74 -3.86
N TYR A 12 3.90 -5.77 -4.70
CA TYR A 12 3.30 -7.07 -4.36
C TYR A 12 4.29 -8.03 -3.69
N GLY A 13 5.03 -7.49 -2.72
CA GLY A 13 6.00 -8.22 -1.91
C GLY A 13 5.38 -8.97 -0.73
N VAL A 14 6.19 -9.20 0.31
CA VAL A 14 5.75 -9.91 1.53
C VAL A 14 4.59 -9.19 2.21
N ILE A 15 4.67 -7.87 2.35
CA ILE A 15 3.61 -7.05 2.98
C ILE A 15 2.47 -6.81 1.99
N GLY A 16 2.77 -6.36 0.77
CA GLY A 16 1.76 -5.97 -0.21
C GLY A 16 0.74 -7.05 -0.53
N LYS A 17 1.15 -8.31 -0.71
CA LYS A 17 0.19 -9.40 -0.96
C LYS A 17 -0.78 -9.64 0.19
N ARG A 18 -0.30 -9.51 1.42
CA ARG A 18 -1.14 -9.66 2.63
C ARG A 18 -2.08 -8.48 2.80
N VAL A 19 -1.64 -7.27 2.44
CA VAL A 19 -2.50 -6.09 2.38
C VAL A 19 -3.58 -6.28 1.31
N ALA A 20 -3.22 -6.73 0.11
CA ALA A 20 -4.18 -6.98 -0.96
C ALA A 20 -5.26 -7.99 -0.54
N ASP A 21 -4.88 -9.10 0.09
CA ASP A 21 -5.82 -10.07 0.64
C ASP A 21 -6.72 -9.45 1.73
N ALA A 22 -6.15 -8.64 2.64
CA ALA A 22 -6.92 -7.98 3.69
C ALA A 22 -7.95 -6.99 3.12
N VAL A 23 -7.58 -6.21 2.10
CA VAL A 23 -8.48 -5.29 1.39
C VAL A 23 -9.63 -6.05 0.74
N ARG A 24 -9.35 -7.15 0.04
CA ARG A 24 -10.38 -7.99 -0.61
C ARG A 24 -11.35 -8.62 0.39
N ALA A 25 -10.96 -8.75 1.65
CA ALA A 25 -11.79 -9.28 2.73
C ALA A 25 -12.68 -8.22 3.41
N GLN A 26 -12.51 -6.92 3.11
CA GLN A 26 -13.34 -5.86 3.67
C GLN A 26 -14.57 -5.60 2.80
N GLU A 27 -15.75 -5.43 3.41
CA GLU A 27 -17.00 -5.16 2.69
C GLU A 27 -17.08 -3.72 2.15
N ASP A 28 -16.36 -2.79 2.77
CA ASP A 28 -16.33 -1.35 2.49
C ASP A 28 -15.13 -0.92 1.62
N MET A 29 -14.32 -1.86 1.15
CA MET A 29 -13.17 -1.59 0.28
C MET A 29 -13.21 -2.43 -1.00
N GLU A 30 -12.54 -1.94 -2.02
CA GLU A 30 -12.38 -2.61 -3.31
C GLU A 30 -10.92 -2.55 -3.74
N LEU A 31 -10.28 -3.70 -3.91
CA LEU A 31 -8.93 -3.76 -4.48
C LEU A 31 -9.03 -3.56 -6.00
N LEU A 32 -8.53 -2.43 -6.50
CA LEU A 32 -8.47 -2.17 -7.94
C LEU A 32 -7.37 -2.99 -8.63
N GLY A 33 -6.25 -3.20 -7.94
CA GLY A 33 -5.11 -3.91 -8.48
C GLY A 33 -3.87 -3.76 -7.64
N VAL A 34 -2.83 -4.46 -8.07
CA VAL A 34 -1.50 -4.42 -7.48
C VAL A 34 -0.49 -4.00 -8.54
N SER A 35 0.55 -3.28 -8.16
CA SER A 35 1.68 -3.01 -9.05
C SER A 35 2.98 -3.57 -8.50
N ASP A 36 3.90 -3.95 -9.40
CA ASP A 36 5.23 -4.40 -9.03
C ASP A 36 6.25 -4.04 -10.13
N VAL A 37 7.54 -4.24 -9.85
CA VAL A 37 8.62 -4.17 -10.83
C VAL A 37 9.11 -5.54 -11.26
N THR A 38 8.71 -6.60 -10.56
CA THR A 38 9.21 -7.96 -10.77
C THR A 38 8.34 -8.77 -11.72
N THR A 39 8.96 -9.73 -12.41
CA THR A 39 8.28 -10.70 -13.30
C THR A 39 8.24 -12.12 -12.70
N ASP A 40 8.44 -12.23 -11.38
CA ASP A 40 8.58 -13.52 -10.71
C ASP A 40 7.24 -14.18 -10.32
N TYR A 41 7.33 -15.31 -9.62
CA TYR A 41 6.19 -16.12 -9.19
C TYR A 41 5.13 -15.34 -8.40
N ARG A 42 5.48 -14.22 -7.76
CA ARG A 42 4.54 -13.40 -6.98
C ARG A 42 3.52 -12.73 -7.89
N VAL A 43 3.98 -12.17 -9.01
CA VAL A 43 3.09 -11.57 -10.02
C VAL A 43 2.24 -12.64 -10.68
N ALA A 44 2.82 -13.79 -11.02
CA ALA A 44 2.04 -14.93 -11.53
C ALA A 44 0.95 -15.40 -10.55
N THR A 45 1.22 -15.33 -9.24
CA THR A 45 0.24 -15.65 -8.19
C THR A 45 -0.91 -14.65 -8.18
N ALA A 46 -0.63 -13.34 -8.25
CA ALA A 46 -1.66 -12.30 -8.33
C ALA A 46 -2.60 -12.53 -9.51
N ILE A 47 -2.04 -12.80 -10.69
CA ILE A 47 -2.79 -13.10 -11.92
C ILE A 47 -3.68 -14.33 -11.72
N THR A 48 -3.14 -15.41 -11.17
CA THR A 48 -3.90 -16.65 -10.90
C THR A 48 -5.05 -16.42 -9.93
N GLN A 49 -4.90 -15.47 -9.00
CA GLN A 49 -5.96 -15.07 -8.06
C GLN A 49 -6.98 -14.10 -8.65
N GLY A 50 -6.85 -13.75 -9.95
CA GLY A 50 -7.72 -12.79 -10.64
C GLY A 50 -7.50 -11.34 -10.22
N ILE A 51 -6.33 -11.02 -9.64
CA ILE A 51 -5.99 -9.65 -9.23
C ILE A 51 -5.39 -8.93 -10.45
N PRO A 52 -5.93 -7.76 -10.86
CA PRO A 52 -5.32 -6.95 -11.91
C PRO A 52 -3.90 -6.53 -11.53
N VAL A 53 -2.95 -6.80 -12.43
CA VAL A 53 -1.53 -6.47 -12.24
C VAL A 53 -1.14 -5.29 -13.12
N TYR A 54 -0.48 -4.32 -12.52
CA TYR A 54 0.06 -3.14 -13.19
C TYR A 54 1.60 -3.12 -13.06
N ALA A 55 2.26 -2.51 -14.03
CA ALA A 55 3.71 -2.32 -13.96
C ALA A 55 4.05 -1.01 -13.23
N SER A 56 4.92 -1.07 -12.22
CA SER A 56 5.34 0.12 -11.46
C SER A 56 6.27 1.04 -12.24
N THR A 57 6.96 0.56 -13.28
CA THR A 57 7.83 1.35 -14.16
C THR A 57 7.66 0.96 -15.63
N GLU A 58 8.23 1.75 -16.53
CA GLU A 58 8.22 1.45 -17.97
C GLU A 58 9.00 0.16 -18.28
N GLU A 59 10.14 -0.03 -17.63
CA GLU A 59 10.98 -1.21 -17.79
C GLU A 59 10.21 -2.46 -17.36
N ALA A 60 9.56 -2.41 -16.20
CA ALA A 60 8.72 -3.50 -15.72
C ALA A 60 7.56 -3.81 -16.68
N HIS A 61 6.97 -2.78 -17.30
CA HIS A 61 5.90 -2.96 -18.29
C HIS A 61 6.41 -3.75 -19.50
N GLN A 62 7.60 -3.40 -20.00
CA GLN A 62 8.23 -4.10 -21.12
C GLN A 62 8.59 -5.55 -20.74
N GLU A 63 9.19 -5.76 -19.58
CA GLU A 63 9.57 -7.09 -19.09
C GLU A 63 8.36 -8.01 -18.88
N MET A 64 7.30 -7.52 -18.23
CA MET A 64 6.07 -8.28 -18.02
C MET A 64 5.37 -8.60 -19.34
N SER A 65 5.35 -7.65 -20.28
CA SER A 65 4.80 -7.87 -21.63
C SER A 65 5.58 -8.94 -22.38
N ALA A 66 6.92 -8.89 -22.32
CA ALA A 66 7.78 -9.88 -22.95
C ALA A 66 7.63 -11.28 -22.33
N ALA A 67 7.32 -11.36 -21.03
CA ALA A 67 6.98 -12.59 -20.33
C ALA A 67 5.57 -13.12 -20.64
N GLY A 68 4.76 -12.38 -21.42
CA GLY A 68 3.39 -12.77 -21.78
C GLY A 68 2.38 -12.63 -20.64
N TYR A 69 2.69 -11.85 -19.61
CA TYR A 69 1.73 -11.60 -18.53
C TYR A 69 0.61 -10.65 -18.99
N PRO A 70 -0.66 -10.93 -18.63
CA PRO A 70 -1.79 -10.07 -18.94
C PRO A 70 -1.81 -8.84 -18.02
N ILE A 71 -0.88 -7.91 -18.23
CA ILE A 71 -0.81 -6.65 -17.47
C ILE A 71 -1.97 -5.73 -17.84
N ALA A 72 -2.59 -5.12 -16.83
CA ALA A 72 -3.75 -4.24 -16.96
C ALA A 72 -3.37 -2.79 -17.30
N GLY A 73 -2.09 -2.42 -17.15
CA GLY A 73 -1.57 -1.09 -17.42
C GLY A 73 -0.31 -0.79 -16.60
N LYS A 74 -0.03 0.50 -16.41
CA LYS A 74 1.06 1.03 -15.60
C LYS A 74 0.51 1.60 -14.29
N LEU A 75 1.38 1.83 -13.30
CA LEU A 75 1.00 2.40 -12.01
C LEU A 75 0.17 3.69 -12.12
N PRO A 76 0.48 4.67 -13.01
CA PRO A 76 -0.38 5.84 -13.21
C PRO A 76 -1.85 5.49 -13.56
N ASP A 77 -2.07 4.50 -14.42
CA ASP A 77 -3.43 4.07 -14.81
C ASP A 77 -4.22 3.51 -13.62
N LEU A 78 -3.52 2.80 -12.72
CA LEU A 78 -4.09 2.31 -11.46
C LEU A 78 -4.41 3.47 -10.50
N LEU A 79 -3.51 4.46 -10.40
CA LEU A 79 -3.66 5.61 -9.51
C LEU A 79 -4.81 6.53 -9.93
N ASP A 80 -5.01 6.76 -11.23
CA ASP A 80 -6.10 7.61 -11.75
C ASP A 80 -7.50 7.16 -11.32
N ASN A 81 -7.62 5.91 -10.87
CA ASN A 81 -8.90 5.32 -10.46
C ASN A 81 -8.99 5.07 -8.95
N ALA A 82 -7.90 5.21 -8.19
CA ALA A 82 -7.82 4.85 -6.78
C ALA A 82 -8.13 6.03 -5.84
N ASP A 83 -8.80 5.75 -4.72
CA ASP A 83 -9.00 6.74 -3.65
C ASP A 83 -7.77 6.78 -2.71
N VAL A 84 -7.14 5.62 -2.51
CA VAL A 84 -5.95 5.45 -1.67
C VAL A 84 -5.00 4.39 -2.24
N VAL A 85 -3.71 4.64 -2.12
CA VAL A 85 -2.65 3.67 -2.40
C VAL A 85 -1.95 3.24 -1.11
N VAL A 86 -1.78 1.93 -0.94
CA VAL A 86 -0.91 1.37 0.10
C VAL A 86 0.45 1.06 -0.53
N ASP A 87 1.43 1.90 -0.24
CA ASP A 87 2.80 1.71 -0.69
C ASP A 87 3.48 0.66 0.20
N CYS A 88 3.81 -0.47 -0.41
CA CYS A 88 4.51 -1.61 0.16
C CYS A 88 5.86 -1.84 -0.54
N THR A 89 6.42 -0.82 -1.19
CA THR A 89 7.71 -0.89 -1.85
C THR A 89 8.86 -1.01 -0.83
N PRO A 90 10.06 -1.46 -1.25
CA PRO A 90 11.23 -1.44 -0.38
C PRO A 90 11.50 -0.05 0.19
N SER A 91 12.12 -0.01 1.37
CA SER A 91 12.54 1.25 1.99
C SER A 91 13.36 2.08 1.00
N THR A 92 13.16 3.40 1.03
CA THR A 92 13.74 4.43 0.15
C THR A 92 13.05 4.64 -1.20
N ILE A 93 12.25 3.68 -1.67
CA ILE A 93 11.45 3.84 -2.90
C ILE A 93 10.20 4.67 -2.64
N GLY A 94 9.56 4.49 -1.48
CA GLY A 94 8.32 5.19 -1.13
C GLY A 94 8.46 6.72 -1.16
N ALA A 95 9.64 7.25 -0.81
CA ALA A 95 9.91 8.68 -0.88
C ALA A 95 9.78 9.26 -2.30
N GLY A 96 10.24 8.51 -3.31
CA GLY A 96 10.08 8.92 -4.72
C GLY A 96 8.63 8.80 -5.22
N ASN A 97 7.86 7.86 -4.66
CA ASN A 97 6.48 7.66 -5.08
C ASN A 97 5.50 8.67 -4.49
N LEU A 98 5.82 9.33 -3.37
CA LEU A 98 4.90 10.26 -2.72
C LEU A 98 4.45 11.40 -3.64
N ASP A 99 5.37 11.96 -4.43
CA ASP A 99 5.05 13.05 -5.35
C ASP A 99 4.20 12.56 -6.54
N LEU A 100 4.41 11.31 -6.98
CA LEU A 100 3.53 10.66 -7.95
C LEU A 100 2.10 10.57 -7.38
N TYR A 101 1.93 10.04 -6.16
CA TYR A 101 0.60 9.89 -5.56
C TYR A 101 -0.12 11.23 -5.38
N ARG A 102 0.61 12.28 -4.98
CA ARG A 102 0.07 13.65 -4.89
C ARG A 102 -0.38 14.19 -6.24
N THR A 103 0.39 13.92 -7.30
CA THR A 103 0.06 14.37 -8.66
C THR A 103 -1.24 13.75 -9.16
N HIS A 104 -1.51 12.49 -8.79
CA HIS A 104 -2.76 11.80 -9.10
C HIS A 104 -3.89 12.10 -8.08
N GLY A 105 -3.65 12.93 -7.06
CA GLY A 105 -4.65 13.26 -6.05
C GLY A 105 -5.06 12.09 -5.14
N VAL A 106 -4.23 11.05 -5.03
CA VAL A 106 -4.53 9.80 -4.31
C VAL A 106 -3.95 9.88 -2.89
N LYS A 107 -4.73 9.47 -1.88
CA LYS A 107 -4.22 9.34 -0.50
C LYS A 107 -3.19 8.21 -0.41
N SER A 108 -2.27 8.27 0.54
CA SER A 108 -1.16 7.30 0.61
C SER A 108 -0.88 6.76 2.02
N VAL A 109 -0.63 5.46 2.10
CA VAL A 109 -0.19 4.78 3.32
C VAL A 109 1.17 4.13 3.07
N PHE A 110 2.18 4.52 3.85
CA PHE A 110 3.55 3.98 3.75
C PHE A 110 3.86 2.98 4.86
N GLN A 111 4.82 2.10 4.62
CA GLN A 111 5.30 1.14 5.62
C GLN A 111 6.42 1.72 6.51
N GLY A 112 6.70 1.00 7.59
CA GLY A 112 7.64 1.44 8.63
C GLY A 112 9.11 1.52 8.22
N GLY A 113 9.46 1.08 7.01
CA GLY A 113 10.79 1.27 6.43
C GLY A 113 11.08 2.72 6.02
N GLU A 114 10.03 3.53 5.79
CA GLU A 114 10.18 4.93 5.42
C GLU A 114 10.47 5.82 6.63
N LYS A 115 11.13 6.97 6.41
CA LYS A 115 11.38 7.96 7.47
C LYS A 115 10.08 8.60 7.94
N HIS A 116 9.98 8.93 9.23
CA HIS A 116 8.81 9.65 9.76
C HIS A 116 8.56 10.98 9.04
N SER A 117 9.62 11.68 8.65
CA SER A 117 9.57 12.96 7.94
C SER A 117 8.90 12.86 6.56
N LEU A 118 8.78 11.66 5.98
CA LEU A 118 8.13 11.48 4.67
C LEU A 118 6.67 11.94 4.71
N THR A 119 5.96 11.56 5.77
CA THR A 119 4.52 11.82 5.94
C THR A 119 4.24 12.85 7.04
N GLY A 120 5.23 13.14 7.89
CA GLY A 120 5.05 13.93 9.12
C GLY A 120 4.11 13.25 10.13
N HIS A 121 3.74 11.98 9.91
CA HIS A 121 2.78 11.27 10.74
C HIS A 121 3.06 9.76 10.79
N SER A 122 3.08 9.20 12.01
CA SER A 122 3.24 7.77 12.24
C SER A 122 1.98 7.20 12.86
N PHE A 123 1.60 5.97 12.49
CA PHE A 123 0.32 5.39 12.87
C PHE A 123 0.45 4.01 13.49
N VAL A 124 -0.27 3.83 14.60
CA VAL A 124 -0.67 2.55 15.20
C VAL A 124 -2.12 2.68 15.62
N ALA A 125 -3.03 1.95 14.98
CA ALA A 125 -4.48 2.08 15.17
C ALA A 125 -4.91 2.14 16.65
N HIS A 126 -4.42 1.22 17.48
CA HIS A 126 -4.79 1.18 18.90
C HIS A 126 -4.28 2.38 19.73
N ALA A 127 -3.23 3.07 19.28
CA ALA A 127 -2.59 4.14 20.05
C ALA A 127 -3.01 5.54 19.60
N ASN A 128 -3.20 5.77 18.30
CA ASN A 128 -3.44 7.12 17.77
C ASN A 128 -4.36 7.17 16.54
N TYR A 129 -5.44 6.37 16.53
CA TYR A 129 -6.39 6.38 15.42
C TYR A 129 -6.91 7.77 15.06
N SER A 130 -7.37 8.52 16.06
CA SER A 130 -7.96 9.85 15.86
C SER A 130 -7.02 10.84 15.17
N SER A 131 -5.70 10.69 15.31
CA SER A 131 -4.73 11.60 14.68
C SER A 131 -4.59 11.37 13.16
N THR A 132 -5.17 10.30 12.61
CA THR A 132 -5.18 10.04 11.16
C THR A 132 -6.36 10.62 10.41
N LEU A 133 -7.44 10.98 11.11
CA LEU A 133 -8.67 11.46 10.49
C LEU A 133 -8.39 12.72 9.66
N GLY A 134 -8.83 12.70 8.39
CA GLY A 134 -8.66 13.81 7.46
C GLY A 134 -7.26 13.95 6.84
N ARG A 135 -6.28 13.10 7.20
CA ARG A 135 -4.95 13.15 6.58
C ARG A 135 -4.95 12.56 5.17
N ASP A 136 -4.06 13.08 4.33
CA ASP A 136 -3.81 12.54 2.98
C ASP A 136 -2.72 11.48 2.97
N THR A 137 -1.81 11.54 3.93
CA THR A 137 -0.71 10.58 4.03
C THR A 137 -0.40 10.20 5.46
N THR A 138 0.00 8.96 5.65
CA THR A 138 0.43 8.43 6.94
C THR A 138 1.43 7.29 6.74
N ARG A 139 2.24 7.03 7.77
CA ARG A 139 3.18 5.91 7.80
C ARG A 139 2.76 4.92 8.89
N VAL A 140 2.37 3.70 8.52
CA VAL A 140 2.28 2.58 9.47
C VAL A 140 3.69 2.29 9.96
N VAL A 141 3.91 2.27 11.27
CA VAL A 141 5.25 2.03 11.83
C VAL A 141 5.72 0.59 11.60
N SER A 142 7.00 0.32 11.88
CA SER A 142 7.59 -1.02 11.62
C SER A 142 6.90 -2.13 12.41
N CYS A 143 7.16 -3.39 12.04
CA CYS A 143 6.66 -4.57 12.76
C CYS A 143 7.01 -4.54 14.25
N ASN A 144 8.27 -4.27 14.59
CA ASN A 144 8.74 -4.17 15.97
C ASN A 144 8.12 -2.97 16.68
N THR A 145 8.08 -1.80 16.04
CA THR A 145 7.47 -0.60 16.63
C THR A 145 5.99 -0.82 16.91
N THR A 146 5.26 -1.47 16.00
CA THR A 146 3.84 -1.80 16.19
C THR A 146 3.63 -2.72 17.39
N GLY A 147 4.44 -3.79 17.49
CA GLY A 147 4.40 -4.71 18.63
C GLY A 147 4.67 -4.00 19.96
N THR A 148 5.74 -3.22 20.03
CA THR A 148 6.11 -2.46 21.24
C THR A 148 5.03 -1.44 21.63
N VAL A 149 4.55 -0.63 20.67
CA VAL A 149 3.56 0.41 20.96
C VAL A 149 2.25 -0.19 21.47
N ARG A 150 1.80 -1.32 20.92
CA ARG A 150 0.57 -1.99 21.41
C ARG A 150 0.70 -2.38 22.88
N THR A 151 1.79 -3.05 23.24
CA THR A 151 2.01 -3.50 24.63
C THR A 151 2.19 -2.33 25.57
N LEU A 152 3.04 -1.35 25.22
CA LEU A 152 3.29 -0.19 26.08
C LEU A 152 2.06 0.69 26.25
N THR A 153 1.23 0.85 25.21
CA THR A 153 -0.02 1.61 25.30
C THR A 153 -1.01 0.93 26.24
N ALA A 154 -1.13 -0.40 26.18
CA ALA A 154 -1.99 -1.15 27.09
C ALA A 154 -1.54 -1.01 28.56
N LEU A 155 -0.24 -1.12 28.84
CA LEU A 155 0.32 -0.92 30.18
C LEU A 155 0.09 0.51 30.69
N LYS A 156 0.38 1.52 29.85
CA LYS A 156 0.13 2.92 30.17
C LYS A 156 -1.34 3.18 30.50
N ASN A 157 -2.27 2.59 29.75
CA ASN A 157 -3.71 2.71 30.00
C ASN A 157 -4.14 2.03 31.32
N ALA A 158 -3.37 1.06 31.79
CA ALA A 158 -3.54 0.43 33.10
C ALA A 158 -2.85 1.19 34.25
N GLY A 159 -2.21 2.33 33.97
CA GLY A 159 -1.53 3.15 34.97
C GLY A 159 -0.14 2.65 35.38
N LEU A 160 0.50 1.81 34.55
CA LEU A 160 1.84 1.27 34.76
C LEU A 160 2.91 2.07 33.99
#